data_AF-A0A1G6L6N2-F1
#
_entry.id   AF-A0A1G6L6N2-F1
#
_cell.length_a   1.000
_cell.length_b   1.000
_cell.length_c   1.000
_cell.angle_alpha   90.00
_cell.angle_beta   90.00
_cell.angle_gamma   90.00
#
_symmetry.space_group_name_H-M   'P 1'
#
loop_
_entity.id
_entity.type
_entity.pdbx_description
1 polymer ?
#
loop_
_entity_poly.entity_id
_entity_poly.type
_entity_poly.pdbx_seq_one_letter_code
_entity_poly.pdbx_strand_id
1 'polypeptide(L)'
;MAETTIPMLPCRSSLVQPVVDFYTALGFRTTYLQKSPYVYAVVERGAVELQLYGMKDYDPAASHSGCYVLTDDVDALHTAFRAGLKAAHGRVPTRGLPRIGPLKDMSYGVRQFLMTDPTGNTIRVGQPISEDQSHRPAPKETFARALHLADLFADSKQDLPGAAKIIDRVLGLTDETPTPVQKVRLLVLRGDIAQRMGETERAAGLLAEAAAVRLGPDERESAADTLARLADLRG
;
A
#
# COMPACT_ATOMS: atom_id res chain seq x y z
N MET A 1 -23.09 10.92 -24.56
CA MET A 1 -22.10 10.34 -23.63
C MET A 1 -21.75 8.97 -24.15
N ALA A 2 -20.47 8.61 -24.16
CA ALA A 2 -20.08 7.22 -24.34
C ALA A 2 -20.47 6.43 -23.09
N GLU A 3 -20.68 5.13 -23.24
CA GLU A 3 -20.94 4.22 -22.13
C GLU A 3 -19.77 4.27 -21.13
N THR A 4 -20.09 4.26 -19.83
CA THR A 4 -19.11 4.33 -18.75
C THR A 4 -19.45 3.30 -17.68
N THR A 5 -18.44 2.62 -17.15
CA THR A 5 -18.60 1.67 -16.03
C THR A 5 -18.32 2.39 -14.72
N ILE A 6 -19.28 2.35 -13.79
CA ILE A 6 -19.14 2.98 -12.47
C ILE A 6 -19.16 1.89 -11.40
N PRO A 7 -18.09 1.73 -10.60
CA PRO A 7 -18.10 0.80 -9.48
C PRO A 7 -19.04 1.30 -8.38
N MET A 8 -19.96 0.43 -7.99
CA MET A 8 -20.81 0.62 -6.82
C MET A 8 -20.26 -0.23 -5.67
N LEU A 9 -19.84 0.40 -4.58
CA LEU A 9 -19.16 -0.26 -3.47
C LEU A 9 -20.04 -0.22 -2.20
N PRO A 10 -20.06 -1.30 -1.40
CA PRO A 10 -20.82 -1.34 -0.16
C PRO A 10 -20.23 -0.37 0.85
N CYS A 11 -21.11 0.24 1.63
CA CYS A 11 -20.74 1.08 2.75
C CYS A 11 -21.58 0.71 3.96
N ARG A 12 -20.94 0.40 5.10
CA ARG A 12 -21.68 0.34 6.36
C ARG A 12 -22.37 1.68 6.57
N SER A 13 -23.69 1.70 6.71
CA SER A 13 -24.47 2.94 6.71
C SER A 13 -24.01 3.95 7.76
N SER A 14 -23.58 3.48 8.94
CA SER A 14 -23.06 4.33 10.01
C SER A 14 -21.67 4.93 9.72
N LEU A 15 -20.95 4.44 8.71
CA LEU A 15 -19.61 4.90 8.33
C LEU A 15 -19.59 5.84 7.12
N VAL A 16 -20.74 6.22 6.55
CA VAL A 16 -20.75 7.02 5.31
C VAL A 16 -19.97 8.32 5.42
N GLN A 17 -20.08 9.05 6.54
CA GLN A 17 -19.33 10.29 6.72
C GLN A 17 -17.82 10.04 6.80
N PRO A 18 -17.31 9.14 7.68
CA PRO A 18 -15.90 8.75 7.66
C PRO A 18 -15.37 8.32 6.29
N VAL A 19 -16.16 7.60 5.49
CA VAL A 19 -15.75 7.16 4.15
C VAL A 19 -15.65 8.35 3.20
N VAL A 20 -16.62 9.26 3.21
CA VAL A 20 -16.58 10.50 2.41
C VAL A 20 -15.40 11.38 2.81
N ASP A 21 -15.13 11.53 4.11
CA ASP A 21 -13.99 12.31 4.61
C ASP A 21 -12.66 11.69 4.17
N PHE A 22 -12.57 10.35 4.16
CA PHE A 22 -11.40 9.63 3.65
C PHE A 22 -11.15 9.93 2.16
N TYR A 23 -12.15 9.78 1.29
CA TYR A 23 -11.99 10.11 -0.13
C TYR A 23 -11.69 11.60 -0.35
N THR A 24 -12.25 12.48 0.47
CA THR A 24 -11.95 13.93 0.44
C THR A 24 -10.48 14.19 0.78
N ALA A 25 -9.93 13.50 1.79
CA ALA A 25 -8.51 13.58 2.13
C ALA A 25 -7.61 13.11 0.97
N LEU A 26 -8.08 12.18 0.13
CA LEU A 26 -7.38 11.76 -1.10
C LEU A 26 -7.55 12.75 -2.27
N GLY A 27 -8.26 13.86 -2.05
CA GLY A 27 -8.53 14.87 -3.08
C GLY A 27 -9.63 14.47 -4.07
N PHE A 28 -10.56 13.61 -3.65
CA PHE A 28 -11.84 13.47 -4.34
C PHE A 28 -12.80 14.57 -3.89
N ARG A 29 -13.75 14.93 -4.76
CA ARG A 29 -14.89 15.79 -4.41
C ARG A 29 -16.11 14.93 -4.16
N THR A 30 -16.91 15.27 -3.16
CA THR A 30 -18.23 14.66 -2.96
C THR A 30 -19.25 15.37 -3.84
N THR A 31 -19.75 14.71 -4.87
CA THR A 31 -20.76 15.28 -5.78
C THR A 31 -22.19 14.96 -5.36
N TYR A 32 -22.36 13.92 -4.53
CA TYR A 32 -23.63 13.59 -3.92
C TYR A 32 -23.44 12.92 -2.56
N LEU A 33 -24.29 13.27 -1.58
CA LEU A 33 -24.33 12.62 -0.27
C LEU A 33 -25.76 12.62 0.27
N GLN A 34 -26.32 11.44 0.45
CA GLN A 34 -27.60 11.19 1.09
C GLN A 34 -27.40 10.28 2.30
N LYS A 35 -27.92 10.70 3.46
CA LYS A 35 -27.85 9.92 4.71
C LYS A 35 -29.16 9.23 5.07
N SER A 36 -30.28 9.62 4.44
CA SER A 36 -31.63 9.13 4.69
C SER A 36 -32.52 9.37 3.46
N PRO A 37 -33.52 8.51 3.15
CA PRO A 37 -33.94 7.31 3.90
C PRO A 37 -33.00 6.10 3.70
N TYR A 38 -32.21 6.09 2.63
CA TYR A 38 -31.10 5.17 2.42
C TYR A 38 -29.79 5.94 2.28
N VAL A 39 -28.70 5.32 2.70
CA VAL A 39 -27.38 5.92 2.60
C VAL A 39 -26.86 5.75 1.17
N TYR A 40 -26.39 6.84 0.59
CA TYR A 40 -25.77 6.86 -0.73
C TYR A 40 -24.76 8.00 -0.83
N ALA A 41 -23.62 7.77 -1.47
CA ALA A 41 -22.64 8.83 -1.72
C ALA A 41 -21.98 8.64 -3.08
N VAL A 42 -21.58 9.75 -3.71
CA VAL A 42 -20.80 9.78 -4.95
C VAL A 42 -19.57 10.65 -4.70
N VAL A 43 -18.40 10.10 -5.00
CA VAL A 43 -17.12 10.80 -4.93
C VAL A 43 -16.39 10.71 -6.27
N GLU A 44 -15.80 11.83 -6.67
CA GLU A 44 -15.18 11.99 -7.98
C GLU A 44 -13.77 12.58 -7.90
N ARG A 45 -12.87 12.08 -8.74
CA ARG A 45 -11.54 12.66 -8.97
C ARG A 45 -11.15 12.48 -10.44
N GLY A 46 -11.11 13.58 -11.19
CA GLY A 46 -10.88 13.51 -12.63
C GLY A 46 -11.97 12.67 -13.31
N ALA A 47 -11.57 11.64 -14.06
CA ALA A 47 -12.49 10.69 -14.69
C ALA A 47 -12.92 9.53 -13.77
N VAL A 48 -12.39 9.45 -12.55
CA VAL A 48 -12.73 8.39 -11.60
C VAL A 48 -13.97 8.81 -10.81
N GLU A 49 -15.04 8.03 -10.95
CA GLU A 49 -16.25 8.13 -10.16
C GLU A 49 -16.42 6.85 -9.34
N LEU A 50 -16.65 6.99 -8.03
CA LEU A 50 -16.96 5.88 -7.13
C LEU A 50 -18.30 6.17 -6.45
N GLN A 51 -19.20 5.20 -6.49
CA GLN A 51 -20.49 5.29 -5.81
C GLN A 51 -20.54 4.34 -4.63
N LEU A 52 -21.10 4.80 -3.51
CA LEU A 52 -21.18 4.06 -2.26
C LEU A 52 -22.64 3.86 -1.89
N TYR A 53 -23.06 2.61 -1.70
CA TYR A 53 -24.42 2.28 -1.29
C TYR A 53 -24.45 1.75 0.15
N GLY A 54 -25.42 2.23 0.93
CA GLY A 54 -25.54 1.92 2.35
C GLY A 54 -26.09 0.52 2.65
N MET A 55 -25.43 -0.17 3.58
CA MET A 55 -25.87 -1.43 4.16
C MET A 55 -25.76 -1.35 5.69
N LYS A 56 -26.84 -1.61 6.43
CA LYS A 56 -26.87 -1.43 7.90
C LYS A 56 -25.91 -2.38 8.62
N ASP A 57 -25.99 -3.67 8.30
CA ASP A 57 -25.27 -4.74 9.02
C ASP A 57 -24.02 -5.23 8.27
N TYR A 58 -23.51 -4.45 7.32
CA TYR A 58 -22.32 -4.81 6.55
C TYR A 58 -21.08 -4.83 7.42
N ASP A 59 -20.28 -5.90 7.40
CA ASP A 59 -19.01 -5.99 8.11
C ASP A 59 -17.82 -5.53 7.24
N PRO A 60 -17.21 -4.38 7.54
CA PRO A 60 -16.02 -3.90 6.83
C PRO A 60 -14.86 -4.89 6.84
N ALA A 61 -14.70 -5.66 7.93
CA ALA A 61 -13.58 -6.59 8.06
C ALA A 61 -13.71 -7.81 7.14
N ALA A 62 -14.93 -8.14 6.73
CA ALA A 62 -15.25 -9.22 5.81
C ALA A 62 -15.39 -8.75 4.35
N SER A 63 -14.99 -7.52 4.02
CA SER A 63 -15.13 -6.98 2.67
C SER A 63 -14.20 -7.69 1.67
N HIS A 64 -14.79 -8.13 0.57
CA HIS A 64 -14.08 -8.51 -0.66
C HIS A 64 -14.32 -7.51 -1.80
N SER A 65 -14.96 -6.38 -1.51
CA SER A 65 -15.33 -5.39 -2.52
C SER A 65 -14.13 -4.52 -2.88
N GLY A 66 -14.08 -4.10 -4.14
CA GLY A 66 -13.01 -3.29 -4.65
C GLY A 66 -13.18 -2.93 -6.11
N CYS A 67 -12.29 -2.08 -6.59
CA CYS A 67 -12.16 -1.78 -8.01
C CYS A 67 -10.69 -1.54 -8.36
N TYR A 68 -10.42 -1.45 -9.66
CA TYR A 68 -9.10 -1.16 -10.18
C TYR A 68 -9.16 0.13 -11.00
N VAL A 69 -8.42 1.14 -10.54
CA VAL A 69 -8.18 2.39 -11.23
C VAL A 69 -6.84 2.30 -11.95
N LEU A 70 -6.85 2.49 -13.27
CA LEU A 70 -5.63 2.65 -14.06
C LEU A 70 -5.34 4.13 -14.29
N THR A 71 -4.06 4.48 -14.29
CA THR A 71 -3.56 5.85 -14.44
C THR A 71 -2.24 5.83 -15.19
N ASP A 72 -1.89 6.96 -15.80
CA ASP A 72 -0.58 7.20 -16.42
C ASP A 72 0.43 7.80 -15.42
N ASP A 73 -0.02 8.16 -14.21
CA ASP A 73 0.81 8.74 -13.16
C ASP A 73 0.42 8.20 -11.78
N VAL A 74 0.86 6.98 -11.49
CA VAL A 74 0.57 6.31 -10.20
C VAL A 74 1.38 6.92 -9.05
N ASP A 75 2.59 7.41 -9.34
CA ASP A 75 3.50 8.02 -8.37
C ASP A 75 2.95 9.34 -7.81
N ALA A 76 2.43 10.23 -8.68
CA ALA A 76 1.82 11.47 -8.22
C ALA A 76 0.54 11.21 -7.42
N LEU A 77 -0.28 10.24 -7.84
CA LEU A 77 -1.48 9.85 -7.07
C LEU A 77 -1.11 9.30 -5.70
N HIS A 78 -0.15 8.39 -5.62
CA HIS A 78 0.30 7.83 -4.34
C HIS A 78 0.83 8.92 -3.40
N THR A 79 1.64 9.82 -3.93
CA THR A 79 2.20 10.95 -3.19
C THR A 79 1.10 11.89 -2.66
N ALA A 80 0.17 12.29 -3.53
CA ALA A 80 -0.95 13.16 -3.15
C ALA A 80 -1.84 12.51 -2.09
N PHE A 81 -2.15 11.22 -2.25
CA PHE A 81 -2.99 10.47 -1.32
C PHE A 81 -2.33 10.36 0.06
N ARG A 82 -1.04 10.02 0.11
CA ARG A 82 -0.30 9.96 1.39
C ARG A 82 -0.21 11.32 2.07
N ALA A 83 0.07 12.38 1.32
CA ALA A 83 0.12 13.73 1.86
C ALA A 83 -1.23 14.16 2.45
N GLY A 84 -2.32 13.91 1.72
CA GLY A 84 -3.67 14.24 2.17
C GLY A 84 -4.10 13.44 3.40
N LEU A 85 -3.82 12.14 3.45
CA LEU A 85 -4.06 11.32 4.65
C LEU A 85 -3.23 11.77 5.85
N LYS A 86 -1.96 12.13 5.65
CA LYS A 86 -1.11 12.68 6.71
C LYS A 86 -1.66 14.00 7.24
N ALA A 87 -2.15 14.88 6.37
CA ALA A 87 -2.76 16.14 6.76
C ALA A 87 -4.08 15.93 7.54
N ALA A 88 -4.94 15.01 7.08
CA ALA A 88 -6.24 14.76 7.69
C ALA A 88 -6.19 13.95 9.01
N HIS A 89 -5.19 13.05 9.14
CA HIS A 89 -5.12 12.10 10.27
C HIS A 89 -3.86 12.27 11.14
N GLY A 90 -3.00 13.24 10.83
CA GLY A 90 -1.70 13.45 11.48
C GLY A 90 -0.63 12.41 11.11
N ARG A 91 -1.00 11.34 10.41
CA ARG A 91 -0.11 10.25 9.99
C ARG A 91 -0.69 9.52 8.77
N VAL A 92 0.16 8.79 8.05
CA VAL A 92 -0.30 7.88 6.99
C VAL A 92 -0.81 6.59 7.63
N PRO A 93 -2.08 6.20 7.45
CA PRO A 93 -2.60 4.95 8.00
C PRO A 93 -2.08 3.77 7.17
N THR A 94 -1.31 2.88 7.80
CA THR A 94 -0.65 1.74 7.12
C THR A 94 -1.20 0.38 7.55
N ARG A 95 -2.15 0.35 8.51
CA ARG A 95 -2.76 -0.86 9.08
C ARG A 95 -4.22 -0.60 9.45
N GLY A 96 -4.99 -1.68 9.53
CA GLY A 96 -6.41 -1.62 9.87
C GLY A 96 -7.24 -0.99 8.74
N LEU A 97 -8.33 -0.34 9.14
CA LEU A 97 -9.22 0.42 8.27
C LEU A 97 -9.31 1.86 8.79
N PRO A 98 -9.12 2.87 7.92
CA PRO A 98 -8.58 2.78 6.56
C PRO A 98 -7.07 2.44 6.54
N ARG A 99 -6.53 2.10 5.37
CA ARG A 99 -5.07 1.97 5.16
C ARG A 99 -4.66 2.27 3.72
N ILE A 100 -3.41 2.68 3.53
CA ILE A 100 -2.74 2.75 2.22
C ILE A 100 -1.45 1.94 2.25
N GLY A 101 -1.28 1.10 1.22
CA GLY A 101 -0.12 0.26 1.02
C GLY A 101 1.04 0.98 0.33
N PRO A 102 2.23 0.34 0.33
CA PRO A 102 3.37 0.84 -0.43
C PRO A 102 3.11 0.80 -1.94
N LEU A 103 3.78 1.70 -2.66
CA LEU A 103 3.89 1.67 -4.11
C LEU A 103 4.97 0.65 -4.49
N LYS A 104 4.66 -0.24 -5.42
CA LYS A 104 5.55 -1.34 -5.82
C LYS A 104 5.40 -1.66 -7.31
N ASP A 105 6.50 -2.09 -7.91
CA ASP A 105 6.51 -2.73 -9.22
C ASP A 105 6.15 -4.20 -9.08
N MET A 106 5.08 -4.62 -9.74
CA MET A 106 4.59 -5.99 -9.68
C MET A 106 5.28 -6.87 -10.72
N SER A 107 5.36 -8.18 -10.44
CA SER A 107 5.99 -9.15 -11.35
C SER A 107 5.31 -9.25 -12.71
N TYR A 108 4.07 -8.79 -12.82
CA TYR A 108 3.29 -8.73 -14.06
C TYR A 108 3.34 -7.35 -14.73
N GLY A 109 4.33 -6.50 -14.43
CA GLY A 109 4.56 -5.30 -15.24
C GLY A 109 3.58 -4.15 -14.99
N VAL A 110 3.08 -4.02 -13.76
CA VAL A 110 2.29 -2.87 -13.30
C VAL A 110 2.97 -2.29 -12.07
N ARG A 111 3.15 -0.97 -12.05
CA ARG A 111 3.47 -0.22 -10.82
C ARG A 111 2.17 0.15 -10.12
N GLN A 112 1.96 -0.29 -8.88
CA GLN A 112 0.69 -0.10 -8.19
C GLN A 112 0.81 0.01 -6.68
N PHE A 113 -0.23 0.57 -6.08
CA PHE A 113 -0.50 0.50 -4.65
C PHE A 113 -1.96 0.10 -4.41
N LEU A 114 -2.26 -0.34 -3.20
CA LEU A 114 -3.62 -0.62 -2.76
C LEU A 114 -3.98 0.35 -1.64
N MET A 115 -5.22 0.82 -1.63
CA MET A 115 -5.81 1.50 -0.48
C MET A 115 -7.10 0.80 -0.07
N THR A 116 -7.39 0.81 1.22
CA THR A 116 -8.63 0.29 1.76
C THR A 116 -9.33 1.39 2.55
N ASP A 117 -10.57 1.68 2.20
CA ASP A 117 -11.37 2.73 2.83
C ASP A 117 -11.88 2.29 4.23
N PRO A 118 -12.50 3.20 5.02
CA PRO A 118 -12.99 2.87 6.37
C PRO A 118 -14.04 1.75 6.42
N THR A 119 -14.73 1.48 5.30
CA THR A 119 -15.73 0.41 5.21
C THR A 119 -15.18 -0.84 4.53
N GLY A 120 -13.87 -0.94 4.31
CA GLY A 120 -13.21 -2.16 3.87
C GLY A 120 -13.09 -2.33 2.35
N ASN A 121 -13.58 -1.37 1.53
CA ASN A 121 -13.44 -1.48 0.08
C ASN A 121 -11.98 -1.28 -0.31
N THR A 122 -11.45 -2.19 -1.13
CA THR A 122 -10.07 -2.13 -1.59
C THR A 122 -9.97 -1.57 -3.00
N ILE A 123 -9.36 -0.40 -3.13
CA ILE A 123 -9.09 0.24 -4.42
C ILE A 123 -7.65 -0.06 -4.80
N ARG A 124 -7.46 -0.75 -5.92
CA ARG A 124 -6.15 -0.91 -6.55
C ARG A 124 -5.94 0.27 -7.49
N VAL A 125 -4.78 0.92 -7.42
CA VAL A 125 -4.40 2.00 -8.32
C VAL A 125 -3.09 1.63 -8.98
N GLY A 126 -3.06 1.58 -10.30
CA GLY A 126 -1.92 1.03 -11.03
C GLY A 126 -1.66 1.70 -12.38
N GLN A 127 -0.41 1.60 -12.80
CA GLN A 127 0.10 2.06 -14.08
C GLN A 127 0.83 0.91 -14.76
N PRO A 128 0.43 0.51 -15.98
CA PRO A 128 1.21 -0.43 -16.77
C PRO A 128 2.60 0.14 -17.05
N ILE A 129 3.65 -0.64 -16.78
CA ILE A 129 5.06 -0.28 -17.01
C ILE A 129 5.75 -1.28 -17.97
N SER A 130 4.97 -2.18 -18.56
CA SER A 130 5.42 -3.26 -19.44
C SER A 130 4.29 -3.63 -20.40
N GLU A 131 4.60 -3.89 -21.66
CA GLU A 131 3.62 -4.46 -22.60
C GLU A 131 3.33 -5.94 -22.27
N ASP A 132 4.34 -6.66 -21.78
CA ASP A 132 4.17 -8.01 -21.26
C ASP A 132 3.67 -7.96 -19.82
N GLN A 133 2.42 -8.41 -19.64
CA GLN A 133 1.71 -8.49 -18.36
C GLN A 133 1.77 -9.90 -17.75
N SER A 134 2.63 -10.78 -18.27
CA SER A 134 2.86 -12.10 -17.69
C SER A 134 3.70 -12.02 -16.41
N HIS A 135 3.47 -12.95 -15.49
CA HIS A 135 4.26 -13.01 -14.26
C HIS A 135 5.70 -13.41 -14.57
N ARG A 136 6.63 -12.49 -14.32
CA ARG A 136 8.06 -12.74 -14.41
C ARG A 136 8.49 -13.80 -13.37
N PRO A 137 9.47 -14.66 -13.71
CA PRO A 137 9.99 -15.64 -12.76
C PRO A 137 10.67 -14.96 -11.57
N ALA A 138 10.69 -15.65 -10.44
CA ALA A 138 11.41 -15.17 -9.26
C ALA A 138 12.90 -14.94 -9.58
N PRO A 139 13.54 -13.91 -9.00
CA PRO A 139 14.97 -13.70 -9.15
C PRO A 139 15.78 -14.92 -8.70
N LYS A 140 16.94 -15.14 -9.34
CA LYS A 140 17.85 -16.23 -8.99
C LYS A 140 18.89 -15.84 -7.93
N GLU A 141 19.27 -14.56 -7.90
CA GLU A 141 20.26 -14.01 -6.97
C GLU A 141 19.74 -14.03 -5.52
N THR A 142 20.62 -14.34 -4.57
CA THR A 142 20.29 -14.68 -3.18
C THR A 142 19.38 -13.64 -2.51
N PHE A 143 19.79 -12.38 -2.50
CA PHE A 143 19.10 -11.31 -1.78
C PHE A 143 17.86 -10.83 -2.54
N ALA A 144 17.92 -10.72 -3.86
CA ALA A 144 16.75 -10.39 -4.67
C ALA A 144 15.66 -11.46 -4.55
N ARG A 145 16.04 -12.74 -4.52
CA ARG A 145 15.11 -13.86 -4.29
C ARG A 145 14.51 -13.80 -2.90
N ALA A 146 15.31 -13.51 -1.88
CA ALA A 146 14.83 -13.38 -0.51
C ALA A 146 13.83 -12.23 -0.36
N LEU A 147 14.12 -11.06 -0.95
CA LEU A 147 13.17 -9.94 -1.00
C LEU A 147 11.86 -10.33 -1.68
N HIS A 148 11.93 -10.94 -2.86
CA HIS A 148 10.76 -11.40 -3.60
C HIS A 148 9.90 -12.39 -2.79
N LEU A 149 10.51 -13.38 -2.15
CA LEU A 149 9.80 -14.38 -1.35
C LEU A 149 9.24 -13.77 -0.05
N ALA A 150 9.99 -12.90 0.62
CA ALA A 150 9.52 -12.24 1.83
C ALA A 150 8.30 -11.34 1.56
N ASP A 151 8.30 -10.58 0.46
CA ASP A 151 7.15 -9.79 0.03
C ASP A 151 5.93 -10.70 -0.26
N LEU A 152 6.13 -11.81 -0.97
CA LEU A 152 5.06 -12.76 -1.25
C LEU A 152 4.44 -13.34 0.04
N PHE A 153 5.28 -13.70 1.00
CA PHE A 153 4.82 -14.24 2.28
C PHE A 153 4.09 -13.19 3.12
N ALA A 154 4.65 -11.98 3.21
CA ALA A 154 4.09 -10.90 4.02
C ALA A 154 2.76 -10.37 3.47
N ASP A 155 2.70 -10.10 2.17
CA ASP A 155 1.57 -9.38 1.57
C ASP A 155 0.53 -10.33 0.92
N SER A 156 0.94 -11.46 0.35
CA SER A 156 0.00 -12.40 -0.30
C SER A 156 -0.46 -13.53 0.60
N LYS A 157 0.45 -14.15 1.38
CA LYS A 157 0.09 -15.27 2.27
C LYS A 157 -0.30 -14.82 3.68
N GLN A 158 -0.04 -13.55 4.00
CA GLN A 158 -0.17 -13.00 5.35
C GLN A 158 0.63 -13.79 6.40
N ASP A 159 1.70 -14.46 5.97
CA ASP A 159 2.62 -15.23 6.81
C ASP A 159 3.80 -14.33 7.21
N LEU A 160 3.55 -13.50 8.21
CA LEU A 160 4.56 -12.59 8.76
C LEU A 160 5.76 -13.34 9.38
N PRO A 161 5.58 -14.42 10.18
CA PRO A 161 6.71 -15.17 10.71
C PRO A 161 7.57 -15.82 9.62
N GLY A 162 6.95 -16.37 8.57
CA GLY A 162 7.67 -16.94 7.43
C GLY A 162 8.47 -15.88 6.68
N ALA A 163 7.89 -14.71 6.42
CA ALA A 163 8.59 -13.58 5.80
C ALA A 163 9.78 -13.11 6.64
N ALA A 164 9.60 -12.98 7.97
CA ALA A 164 10.67 -12.60 8.89
C ALA A 164 11.84 -13.59 8.84
N LYS A 165 11.55 -14.90 8.88
CA LYS A 165 12.56 -15.96 8.83
C LYS A 165 13.39 -15.94 7.54
N ILE A 166 12.76 -15.62 6.40
CA ILE A 166 13.46 -15.50 5.11
C ILE A 166 14.50 -14.37 5.18
N ILE A 167 14.10 -13.19 5.70
CA ILE A 167 14.99 -12.02 5.78
C ILE A 167 16.09 -12.24 6.82
N ASP A 168 15.74 -12.74 8.00
CA ASP A 168 16.69 -12.99 9.09
C ASP A 168 17.77 -14.00 8.65
N ARG A 169 17.40 -15.00 7.82
CA ARG A 169 18.36 -15.95 7.23
C ARG A 169 19.39 -15.26 6.34
N VAL A 170 18.97 -14.40 5.41
CA VAL A 170 19.91 -13.76 4.47
C VAL A 170 20.73 -12.65 5.13
N LEU A 171 20.18 -11.94 6.11
CA LEU A 171 20.94 -10.96 6.89
C LEU A 171 22.01 -11.60 7.79
N GLY A 172 21.87 -12.90 8.12
CA GLY A 172 22.84 -13.66 8.90
C GLY A 172 23.91 -14.40 8.08
N LEU A 173 23.93 -14.27 6.75
CA LEU A 173 24.97 -14.85 5.91
C LEU A 173 26.33 -14.18 6.20
N THR A 174 27.40 -14.96 6.11
CA THR A 174 28.78 -14.50 6.41
C THR A 174 29.71 -14.59 5.21
N ASP A 175 29.32 -15.37 4.22
CA ASP A 175 30.01 -15.65 2.96
C ASP A 175 29.57 -14.73 1.81
N GLU A 176 28.42 -14.08 1.95
CA GLU A 176 27.85 -13.17 0.96
C GLU A 176 27.26 -11.93 1.65
N THR A 177 27.38 -10.75 1.02
CA THR A 177 26.84 -9.49 1.56
C THR A 177 25.92 -8.81 0.56
N PRO A 178 24.74 -8.29 0.99
CA PRO A 178 23.86 -7.56 0.10
C PRO A 178 24.49 -6.23 -0.33
N THR A 179 24.13 -5.76 -1.52
CA THR A 179 24.42 -4.37 -1.92
C THR A 179 23.79 -3.38 -0.92
N PRO A 180 24.27 -2.13 -0.82
CA PRO A 180 23.66 -1.13 0.08
C PRO A 180 22.15 -0.97 -0.13
N VAL A 181 21.68 -0.93 -1.38
CA VAL A 181 20.26 -0.86 -1.73
C VAL A 181 19.49 -2.09 -1.23
N GLN A 182 20.00 -3.30 -1.47
CA GLN A 182 19.38 -4.53 -0.97
C GLN A 182 19.35 -4.57 0.55
N LYS A 183 20.42 -4.13 1.22
CA LYS A 183 20.49 -4.07 2.68
C LYS A 183 19.39 -3.16 3.24
N VAL A 184 19.21 -1.97 2.69
CA VAL A 184 18.12 -1.06 3.09
C VAL A 184 16.76 -1.71 2.86
N ARG A 185 16.52 -2.32 1.69
CA ARG A 185 15.26 -3.01 1.38
C ARG A 185 14.95 -4.13 2.39
N LEU A 186 15.94 -4.97 2.71
CA LEU A 186 15.78 -6.06 3.67
C LEU A 186 15.45 -5.53 5.08
N LEU A 187 16.19 -4.53 5.56
CA LEU A 187 16.00 -3.96 6.89
C LEU A 187 14.65 -3.25 7.02
N VAL A 188 14.24 -2.47 6.01
CA VAL A 188 12.94 -1.78 6.00
C VAL A 188 11.80 -2.79 5.98
N LEU A 189 11.87 -3.83 5.13
CA LEU A 189 10.84 -4.86 5.07
C LEU A 189 10.75 -5.63 6.39
N ARG A 190 11.88 -6.05 6.97
CA ARG A 190 11.89 -6.75 8.26
C ARG A 190 11.41 -5.87 9.41
N GLY A 191 11.71 -4.57 9.38
CA GLY A 191 11.24 -3.58 10.33
C GLY A 191 9.71 -3.39 10.27
N ASP A 192 9.14 -3.30 9.06
CA ASP A 192 7.68 -3.26 8.89
C ASP A 192 7.03 -4.55 9.42
N ILE A 193 7.57 -5.72 9.06
CA ILE A 193 7.09 -7.02 9.55
C ILE A 193 7.15 -7.07 11.08
N ALA A 194 8.27 -6.66 11.69
CA ALA A 194 8.43 -6.60 13.14
C ALA A 194 7.33 -5.76 13.80
N GLN A 195 7.06 -4.56 13.26
CA GLN A 195 5.99 -3.72 13.78
C GLN A 195 4.60 -4.37 13.60
N ARG A 196 4.33 -5.05 12.47
CA ARG A 196 3.07 -5.77 12.23
C ARG A 196 2.89 -6.94 13.21
N MET A 197 4.00 -7.54 13.67
CA MET A 197 4.04 -8.59 14.68
C MET A 197 4.05 -8.07 16.13
N GLY A 198 4.07 -6.75 16.35
CA GLY A 198 4.13 -6.14 17.69
C GLY A 198 5.53 -6.08 18.30
N GLU A 199 6.58 -6.43 17.56
CA GLU A 199 7.99 -6.43 17.99
C GLU A 199 8.60 -5.01 17.96
N THR A 200 8.10 -4.12 18.82
CA THR A 200 8.37 -2.66 18.73
C THR A 200 9.85 -2.30 18.83
N GLU A 201 10.59 -2.86 19.79
CA GLU A 201 12.03 -2.59 19.95
C GLU A 201 12.85 -3.13 18.77
N ARG A 202 12.51 -4.35 18.32
CA ARG A 202 13.17 -4.98 17.17
C ARG A 202 12.96 -4.14 15.91
N ALA A 203 11.73 -3.69 15.68
CA ALA A 203 11.40 -2.78 14.60
C ALA A 203 12.23 -1.50 14.66
N ALA A 204 12.28 -0.83 15.81
CA ALA A 204 13.04 0.41 15.98
C ALA A 204 14.53 0.22 15.67
N GLY A 205 15.13 -0.88 16.14
CA GLY A 205 16.53 -1.22 15.85
C GLY A 205 16.80 -1.44 14.35
N LEU A 206 15.95 -2.23 13.69
CA LEU A 206 16.08 -2.51 12.24
C LEU A 206 15.94 -1.23 11.39
N LEU A 207 14.97 -0.37 11.73
CA LEU A 207 14.73 0.88 11.01
C LEU A 207 15.85 1.91 11.27
N ALA A 208 16.44 1.91 12.47
CA ALA A 208 17.62 2.71 12.76
C ALA A 208 18.84 2.23 11.95
N GLU A 209 19.06 0.91 11.87
CA GLU A 209 20.12 0.33 11.05
C GLU A 209 19.92 0.67 9.56
N ALA A 210 18.68 0.56 9.06
CA ALA A 210 18.36 0.91 7.67
C ALA A 210 18.72 2.35 7.35
N ALA A 211 18.45 3.28 8.28
CA ALA A 211 18.75 4.70 8.12
C ALA A 211 20.25 5.02 8.19
N ALA A 212 21.06 4.15 8.79
CA ALA A 212 22.50 4.32 8.90
C ALA A 212 23.26 3.83 7.64
N VAL A 213 22.60 3.12 6.72
CA VAL A 213 23.23 2.64 5.49
C VAL A 213 23.57 3.83 4.59
N ARG A 214 24.83 3.92 4.15
CA ARG A 214 25.30 4.94 3.22
C ARG A 214 24.92 4.55 1.79
N LEU A 215 24.17 5.42 1.13
CA LEU A 215 23.79 5.30 -0.28
C LEU A 215 24.32 6.49 -1.07
N GLY A 216 24.92 6.23 -2.23
CA GLY A 216 25.24 7.23 -3.26
C GLY A 216 23.99 7.78 -3.95
N PRO A 217 24.13 8.79 -4.84
CA PRO A 217 22.99 9.41 -5.53
C PRO A 217 22.11 8.40 -6.29
N ASP A 218 22.71 7.59 -7.16
CA ASP A 218 21.99 6.60 -7.99
C ASP A 218 21.34 5.50 -7.13
N GLU A 219 22.00 5.11 -6.04
CA GLU A 219 21.47 4.14 -5.09
C GLU A 219 20.27 4.68 -4.32
N ARG A 220 20.27 5.98 -3.98
CA ARG A 220 19.11 6.63 -3.34
C ARG A 220 17.92 6.73 -4.29
N GLU A 221 18.17 7.02 -5.56
CA GLU A 221 17.12 7.02 -6.58
C GLU A 221 16.51 5.63 -6.73
N SER A 222 17.35 4.60 -6.88
CA SER A 222 16.90 3.19 -6.94
C SER A 222 16.19 2.72 -5.67
N ALA A 223 16.49 3.31 -4.52
CA ALA A 223 15.88 2.99 -3.23
C ALA A 223 14.75 3.96 -2.81
N ALA A 224 14.33 4.90 -3.67
CA ALA A 224 13.45 6.01 -3.29
C ALA A 224 12.16 5.55 -2.59
N ASP A 225 11.47 4.56 -3.15
CA ASP A 225 10.24 3.98 -2.56
C ASP A 225 10.49 3.39 -1.16
N THR A 226 11.63 2.71 -1.01
CA THR A 226 12.03 2.09 0.25
C THR A 226 12.38 3.13 1.31
N LEU A 227 13.07 4.21 0.91
CA LEU A 227 13.41 5.33 1.79
C LEU A 227 12.17 6.11 2.23
N ALA A 228 11.21 6.32 1.32
CA ALA A 228 9.92 6.92 1.65
C ALA A 228 9.15 6.07 2.66
N ARG A 229 9.19 4.73 2.51
CA ARG A 229 8.59 3.80 3.48
C ARG A 229 9.31 3.82 4.83
N LEU A 230 10.63 3.89 4.84
CA LEU A 230 11.42 4.01 6.06
C LEU A 230 11.04 5.26 6.86
N ALA A 231 10.86 6.40 6.19
CA ALA A 231 10.41 7.63 6.84
C ALA A 231 9.05 7.45 7.53
N ASP A 232 8.06 6.85 6.84
CA ASP A 232 6.74 6.58 7.42
C ASP A 232 6.78 5.69 8.65
N LEU A 233 7.60 4.64 8.60
CA LEU A 233 7.68 3.66 9.69
C LEU A 233 8.34 4.23 10.94
N ARG A 234 9.11 5.32 10.80
CA ARG A 234 9.79 5.99 11.91
C ARG A 234 9.00 7.14 12.54
N GLY A 235 7.96 7.64 11.85
CA GLY A 235 7.10 8.75 12.30
C GLY A 235 7.53 10.10 11.73
#